data_AF-A0A226MA31-F1
#
_entry.id   AF-A0A226MA31-F1
#
_cell.length_a   1.000
_cell.length_b   1.000
_cell.length_c   1.000
_cell.angle_alpha   90.00
_cell.angle_beta   90.00
_cell.angle_gamma   90.00
#
_symmetry.space_group_name_H-M   'P 1'
#
loop_
_entity.id
_entity.type
_entity.pdbx_description
1 polymer ?
#
loop_
_entity_poly.entity_id
_entity_poly.type
_entity_poly.pdbx_seq_one_letter_code
_entity_poly.pdbx_strand_id
1 'polypeptide(L)'
;MVANETGIRDLSLESVWSVYDTLFCEQAHKMDLPAWVTPDVMTQMKQLKDFGFEFLFGIHRRVEKARLQGGVLLDHIRKNLTKAANASAHQQLKLLVYSAHDTTLVALQMALDVYNKIQAPYASCHLFELYQEDDGNFSVEMFFRNESGKEPFPLTIPGCQQICPLQRFLELTDPVVPQDWEQECQVASGIHDTGLFVGLAVCGSILLLLIILLLSVLFRIQSQPPGYRHVSNEGEEQA
;
A
#
# COMPACT_ATOMS: atom_id res chain seq x y z
N MET A 1 14.91 21.89 18.39
CA MET A 1 15.12 23.22 17.78
C MET A 1 14.09 23.48 16.69
N VAL A 2 14.16 22.83 15.52
CA VAL A 2 13.21 23.03 14.40
C VAL A 2 11.73 22.97 14.80
N ALA A 3 11.34 21.98 15.62
CA ALA A 3 9.97 21.86 16.13
C ALA A 3 9.48 23.10 16.91
N ASN A 4 10.35 23.73 17.70
CA ASN A 4 10.01 24.91 18.47
C ASN A 4 9.85 26.14 17.58
N GLU A 5 10.74 26.29 16.59
CA GLU A 5 10.72 27.42 15.64
C GLU A 5 9.54 27.34 14.67
N THR A 6 9.15 26.12 14.26
CA THR A 6 8.04 25.87 13.32
C THR A 6 6.67 25.76 14.03
N GLY A 7 6.66 25.51 15.34
CA GLY A 7 5.43 25.26 16.10
C GLY A 7 4.76 23.90 15.83
N ILE A 8 5.40 23.03 15.04
CA ILE A 8 4.90 21.68 14.74
C ILE A 8 5.03 20.80 16.00
N ARG A 9 3.89 20.23 16.42
CA ARG A 9 3.82 19.39 17.63
C ARG A 9 3.99 17.90 17.36
N ASP A 10 3.48 17.44 16.22
CA ASP A 10 3.56 16.04 15.82
C ASP A 10 4.82 15.80 14.95
N LEU A 11 5.81 15.15 15.55
CA LEU A 11 7.12 14.96 14.94
C LEU A 11 7.17 13.60 14.25
N SER A 12 7.21 13.64 12.93
CA SER A 12 7.31 12.48 12.05
C SER A 12 8.30 12.77 10.92
N LEU A 13 8.70 11.72 10.20
CA LEU A 13 9.54 11.90 9.00
C LEU A 13 8.81 12.72 7.92
N GLU A 14 7.48 12.64 7.89
CA GLU A 14 6.63 13.43 6.99
C GLU A 14 6.64 14.92 7.38
N SER A 15 6.53 15.26 8.67
CA SER A 15 6.58 16.67 9.08
C SER A 15 7.96 17.29 8.86
N VAL A 16 9.03 16.50 9.02
CA VAL A 16 10.39 16.93 8.63
C VAL A 16 10.49 17.16 7.13
N TRP A 17 9.96 16.26 6.30
CA TRP A 17 9.94 16.43 4.84
C TRP A 17 9.19 17.70 4.45
N SER A 18 8.00 17.94 5.01
CA SER A 18 7.18 19.13 4.71
C SER A 18 7.93 20.45 5.01
N VAL A 19 8.61 20.54 6.15
CA VAL A 19 9.41 21.72 6.51
C VAL A 19 10.59 21.88 5.55
N TYR A 20 11.33 20.80 5.30
CA TYR A 20 12.48 20.86 4.39
C TYR A 20 12.07 21.27 2.97
N ASP A 21 11.00 20.70 2.44
CA ASP A 21 10.54 20.97 1.07
C ASP A 21 10.18 22.45 0.89
N THR A 22 9.49 23.02 1.88
CA THR A 22 9.15 24.45 1.90
C THR A 22 10.41 25.31 1.85
N LEU A 23 11.35 25.08 2.76
CA LEU A 23 12.60 25.85 2.85
C LEU A 23 13.48 25.66 1.62
N PHE A 24 13.53 24.46 1.06
CA PHE A 24 14.24 24.17 -0.18
C PHE A 24 13.65 24.95 -1.36
N CYS A 25 12.32 25.01 -1.47
CA CYS A 25 11.64 25.80 -2.50
C CYS A 25 11.92 27.30 -2.34
N GLU A 26 11.81 27.84 -1.13
CA GLU A 26 12.12 29.23 -0.84
C GLU A 26 13.58 29.56 -1.21
N GLN A 27 14.52 28.69 -0.82
CA GLN A 27 15.93 28.82 -1.17
C GLN A 27 16.16 28.79 -2.69
N ALA A 28 15.51 27.86 -3.40
CA ALA A 28 15.61 27.74 -4.86
C ALA A 28 15.12 29.00 -5.60
N HIS A 29 14.15 29.71 -5.02
CA HIS A 29 13.63 30.97 -5.55
C HIS A 29 14.31 32.21 -4.97
N LYS A 30 15.42 32.04 -4.22
CA LYS A 30 16.21 33.12 -3.61
C LYS A 30 15.40 34.01 -2.66
N MET A 31 14.45 33.41 -1.94
CA MET A 31 13.69 34.08 -0.89
C MET A 31 14.50 34.15 0.40
N ASP A 32 14.17 35.10 1.25
CA ASP A 32 14.78 35.22 2.59
C ASP A 32 14.28 34.09 3.49
N LEU A 33 15.21 33.27 3.99
CA LEU A 33 14.90 32.19 4.93
C LEU A 33 14.86 32.72 6.37
N PRO A 34 14.08 32.08 7.27
CA PRO A 34 14.10 32.42 8.69
C PRO A 34 15.50 32.31 9.31
N ALA A 35 15.80 33.15 10.31
CA ALA A 35 17.14 33.26 10.90
C ALA A 35 17.68 31.95 11.52
N TRP A 36 16.81 31.03 11.91
CA TRP A 36 17.20 29.73 12.47
C TRP A 36 17.60 28.70 11.40
N VAL A 37 17.33 28.97 10.12
CA VAL A 37 17.63 28.08 9.00
C VAL A 37 19.08 28.27 8.57
N THR A 38 19.97 27.51 9.20
CA THR A 38 21.40 27.49 8.84
C THR A 38 21.70 26.37 7.82
N PRO A 39 22.86 26.41 7.14
CA PRO A 39 23.29 25.32 6.26
C PRO A 39 23.32 23.94 6.96
N ASP A 40 23.70 23.91 8.24
CA ASP A 40 23.73 22.67 9.03
C ASP A 40 22.32 22.15 9.30
N VAL A 41 21.37 23.03 9.61
CA VAL A 41 19.95 22.67 9.80
C VAL A 41 19.36 22.11 8.51
N MET A 42 19.60 22.77 7.36
CA MET A 42 19.18 22.27 6.05
C MET A 42 19.80 20.91 5.73
N THR A 43 21.08 20.71 6.04
CA THR A 43 21.77 19.44 5.81
C THR A 43 21.18 18.31 6.66
N GLN A 44 20.91 18.56 7.94
CA GLN A 44 20.31 17.57 8.83
C GLN A 44 18.87 17.22 8.42
N MET A 45 18.07 18.21 8.07
CA MET A 45 16.70 17.98 7.58
C MET A 45 16.70 17.22 6.25
N LYS A 46 17.65 17.51 5.35
CA LYS A 46 17.83 16.74 4.10
C LYS A 46 18.10 15.27 4.40
N GLN A 47 19.01 14.97 5.32
CA GLN A 47 19.35 13.59 5.71
C GLN A 47 18.14 12.85 6.28
N LEU A 48 17.38 13.50 7.17
CA LEU A 48 16.16 12.92 7.75
C LEU A 48 15.07 12.68 6.69
N LYS A 49 14.91 13.60 5.74
CA LYS A 49 14.00 13.44 4.62
C LYS A 49 14.43 12.31 3.69
N ASP A 50 15.71 12.24 3.29
CA ASP A 50 16.24 11.14 2.46
C ASP A 50 16.00 9.78 3.16
N PHE A 51 16.25 9.72 4.47
CA PHE A 51 15.90 8.56 5.30
C PHE A 51 14.39 8.28 5.33
N GLY A 52 13.54 9.31 5.34
CA GLY A 52 12.09 9.18 5.23
C GLY A 52 11.64 8.39 4.00
N PHE A 53 12.26 8.65 2.84
CA PHE A 53 12.01 7.89 1.62
C PHE A 53 12.49 6.43 1.74
N GLU A 54 13.68 6.17 2.29
CA GLU A 54 14.16 4.81 2.53
C GLU A 54 13.24 4.03 3.49
N PHE A 55 12.78 4.68 4.55
CA PHE A 55 11.85 4.12 5.52
C PHE A 55 10.51 3.75 4.86
N LEU A 56 9.97 4.68 4.06
CA LEU A 56 8.67 4.52 3.42
C LEU A 56 8.65 3.31 2.49
N PHE A 57 9.69 3.08 1.70
CA PHE A 57 9.69 2.07 0.64
C PHE A 57 10.56 0.82 0.92
N GLY A 58 11.53 0.90 1.83
CA GLY A 58 12.67 -0.04 1.83
C GLY A 58 12.97 -0.79 3.10
N ILE A 59 13.11 -0.07 4.21
CA ILE A 59 13.81 -0.61 5.41
C ILE A 59 13.16 -1.89 5.94
N HIS A 60 11.83 -1.95 5.95
CA HIS A 60 11.09 -3.12 6.42
C HIS A 60 10.23 -3.69 5.29
N ARG A 61 10.40 -4.99 5.03
CA ARG A 61 9.63 -5.75 4.03
C ARG A 61 9.59 -5.07 2.66
N ARG A 62 10.78 -4.65 2.16
CA ARG A 62 10.94 -4.01 0.84
C ARG A 62 10.13 -4.68 -0.26
N VAL A 63 10.20 -6.01 -0.37
CA VAL A 63 9.52 -6.76 -1.44
C VAL A 63 8.00 -6.62 -1.33
N GLU A 64 7.42 -6.79 -0.14
CA GLU A 64 5.98 -6.60 0.10
C GLU A 64 5.56 -5.16 -0.24
N LYS A 65 6.31 -4.17 0.26
CA LYS A 65 6.06 -2.75 -0.07
C LYS A 65 6.17 -2.46 -1.57
N ALA A 66 7.18 -3.03 -2.23
CA ALA A 66 7.39 -2.88 -3.66
C ALA A 66 6.18 -3.39 -4.45
N ARG A 67 5.67 -4.59 -4.13
CA ARG A 67 4.47 -5.16 -4.77
C ARG A 67 3.26 -4.24 -4.65
N LEU A 68 3.12 -3.55 -3.52
CA LEU A 68 2.00 -2.64 -3.26
C LEU A 68 2.22 -1.20 -3.77
N GLN A 69 3.42 -0.85 -4.24
CA GLN A 69 3.79 0.51 -4.62
C GLN A 69 4.52 0.56 -5.97
N GLY A 70 5.86 0.63 -5.99
CA GLY A 70 6.64 0.78 -7.22
C GLY A 70 6.51 -0.38 -8.22
N GLY A 71 6.19 -1.57 -7.70
CA GLY A 71 5.92 -2.78 -8.47
C GLY A 71 4.74 -2.66 -9.42
N VAL A 72 3.76 -1.81 -9.10
CA VAL A 72 2.60 -1.56 -9.98
C VAL A 72 3.04 -0.85 -11.27
N LEU A 73 3.88 0.19 -11.15
CA LEU A 73 4.43 0.87 -12.32
C LEU A 73 5.40 -0.04 -13.07
N LEU A 74 6.22 -0.81 -12.34
CA LEU A 74 7.14 -1.77 -12.93
C LEU A 74 6.41 -2.83 -13.76
N ASP A 75 5.28 -3.34 -13.29
CA ASP A 75 4.43 -4.28 -14.05
C ASP A 75 3.97 -3.68 -15.38
N HIS A 76 3.51 -2.43 -15.36
CA HIS A 76 3.10 -1.73 -16.57
C HIS A 76 4.29 -1.55 -17.55
N ILE A 77 5.48 -1.23 -17.04
CA ILE A 77 6.70 -1.13 -17.85
C ILE A 77 7.07 -2.49 -18.44
N ARG A 78 7.11 -3.57 -17.63
CA ARG A 78 7.35 -4.95 -18.09
C ARG A 78 6.42 -5.34 -19.23
N LYS A 79 5.11 -5.10 -19.06
CA LYS A 79 4.10 -5.40 -20.09
C LYS A 79 4.36 -4.64 -21.40
N ASN A 80 4.72 -3.35 -21.31
CA ASN A 80 5.01 -2.54 -22.50
C ASN A 80 6.31 -2.97 -23.19
N LEU A 81 7.37 -3.31 -22.45
CA LEU A 81 8.61 -3.85 -22.99
C LEU A 81 8.36 -5.18 -23.71
N THR A 82 7.66 -6.12 -23.08
CA THR A 82 7.31 -7.41 -23.69
C THR A 82 6.43 -7.23 -24.93
N LYS A 83 5.49 -6.29 -24.91
CA LYS A 83 4.65 -5.98 -26.07
C LYS A 83 5.47 -5.40 -27.22
N ALA A 84 6.43 -4.52 -26.94
CA ALA A 84 7.31 -3.92 -27.94
C ALA A 84 8.31 -4.95 -28.53
N ALA A 85 8.75 -5.94 -27.73
CA ALA A 85 9.58 -7.04 -28.20
C ALA A 85 8.82 -8.06 -29.09
N ASN A 86 7.49 -8.01 -29.12
CA ASN A 86 6.71 -8.88 -30.00
C ASN A 86 6.72 -8.35 -31.44
N ALA A 87 7.63 -8.87 -32.27
CA ALA A 87 7.80 -8.50 -33.67
C ALA A 87 6.53 -8.69 -34.54
N SER A 88 5.55 -9.49 -34.08
CA SER A 88 4.28 -9.70 -34.79
C SER A 88 3.25 -8.60 -34.49
N ALA A 89 3.43 -7.88 -33.37
CA ALA A 89 2.59 -6.74 -33.03
C ALA A 89 2.95 -5.59 -33.98
N HIS A 90 2.01 -5.18 -34.84
CA HIS A 90 2.15 -4.00 -35.69
C HIS A 90 2.08 -2.72 -34.85
N GLN A 91 3.06 -2.51 -33.99
CA GLN A 91 3.04 -1.44 -33.00
C GLN A 91 4.01 -0.32 -33.39
N GLN A 92 3.47 0.88 -33.58
CA GLN A 92 4.23 2.08 -33.97
C GLN A 92 4.80 2.86 -32.78
N LEU A 93 4.45 2.47 -31.54
CA LEU A 93 4.79 3.24 -30.35
C LEU A 93 6.26 3.04 -29.96
N LYS A 94 7.06 4.09 -30.12
CA LYS A 94 8.50 4.10 -29.81
C LYS A 94 8.87 4.73 -28.46
N LEU A 95 7.98 5.53 -27.89
CA LEU A 95 8.24 6.27 -26.66
C LEU A 95 6.97 6.33 -25.81
N LEU A 96 7.14 5.99 -24.52
CA LEU A 96 6.15 6.17 -23.47
C LEU A 96 6.74 7.09 -22.42
N VAL A 97 6.02 8.15 -22.06
CA VAL A 97 6.47 9.14 -21.08
C VAL A 97 5.48 9.19 -19.92
N TYR A 98 5.98 8.95 -18.71
CA TYR A 98 5.21 9.08 -17.47
C TYR A 98 5.68 10.33 -16.72
N SER A 99 4.85 11.37 -16.72
CA SER A 99 5.07 12.54 -15.85
C SER A 99 4.53 12.23 -14.47
N ALA A 100 5.40 12.21 -13.46
CA ALA A 100 5.06 11.75 -12.12
C ALA A 100 5.84 12.54 -11.04
N HIS A 101 5.95 11.96 -9.84
CA HIS A 101 6.57 12.59 -8.68
C HIS A 101 7.90 11.91 -8.31
N ASP A 102 8.68 12.58 -7.46
CA ASP A 102 9.88 12.03 -6.82
C ASP A 102 9.59 10.72 -6.07
N THR A 103 8.47 10.65 -5.35
CA THR A 103 7.96 9.45 -4.69
C THR A 103 7.74 8.30 -5.67
N THR A 104 7.29 8.58 -6.89
CA THR A 104 7.14 7.58 -7.95
C THR A 104 8.49 7.01 -8.36
N LEU A 105 9.48 7.88 -8.58
CA LEU A 105 10.83 7.45 -8.95
C LEU A 105 11.49 6.64 -7.85
N VAL A 106 11.39 7.09 -6.58
CA VAL A 106 11.94 6.35 -5.45
C VAL A 106 11.25 5.00 -5.30
N ALA A 107 9.91 4.94 -5.33
CA ALA A 107 9.18 3.69 -5.21
C ALA A 107 9.59 2.68 -6.30
N LEU A 108 9.71 3.15 -7.56
CA LEU A 108 10.14 2.33 -8.69
C LEU A 108 11.59 1.83 -8.51
N GLN A 109 12.53 2.72 -8.19
CA GLN A 109 13.93 2.35 -7.97
C GLN A 109 14.12 1.42 -6.76
N MET A 110 13.27 1.56 -5.74
CA MET A 110 13.23 0.67 -4.58
C MET A 110 12.66 -0.71 -4.93
N ALA A 111 11.69 -0.80 -5.84
CA ALA A 111 11.21 -2.09 -6.37
C ALA A 111 12.32 -2.81 -7.16
N LEU A 112 13.01 -2.07 -8.03
CA LEU A 112 14.14 -2.53 -8.85
C LEU A 112 15.42 -2.81 -8.05
N ASP A 113 15.49 -2.35 -6.79
CA ASP A 113 16.65 -2.45 -5.91
C ASP A 113 17.91 -1.71 -6.43
N VAL A 114 17.69 -0.52 -7.00
CA VAL A 114 18.73 0.35 -7.60
C VAL A 114 18.73 1.78 -7.05
N TYR A 115 17.94 2.06 -6.01
CA TYR A 115 17.84 3.41 -5.42
C TYR A 115 19.15 3.82 -4.74
N ASN A 116 19.59 5.05 -5.01
CA ASN A 116 20.87 5.58 -4.51
C ASN A 116 20.77 6.29 -3.15
N LYS A 117 19.63 6.17 -2.46
CA LYS A 117 19.35 6.78 -1.14
C LYS A 117 19.18 8.30 -1.13
N ILE A 118 19.09 8.93 -2.30
CA ILE A 118 18.92 10.37 -2.42
C ILE A 118 17.61 10.64 -3.15
N GLN A 119 16.75 11.48 -2.57
CA GLN A 119 15.52 11.90 -3.25
C GLN A 119 15.83 12.47 -4.64
N ALA A 120 15.02 12.06 -5.59
CA ALA A 120 15.16 12.43 -6.98
C ALA A 120 15.06 13.97 -7.13
N PRO A 121 16.08 14.65 -7.68
CA PRO A 121 16.02 16.09 -7.94
C PRO A 121 14.94 16.45 -8.97
N TYR A 122 14.60 17.74 -9.06
CA TYR A 122 13.70 18.24 -10.11
C TYR A 122 14.18 17.86 -11.51
N ALA A 123 13.21 17.53 -12.37
CA ALA A 123 13.43 17.09 -13.75
C ALA A 123 14.34 15.85 -13.89
N SER A 124 14.50 15.08 -12.82
CA SER A 124 15.12 13.76 -12.90
C SER A 124 14.26 12.78 -13.71
N CYS A 125 14.91 11.83 -14.36
CA CYS A 125 14.26 10.88 -15.25
C CYS A 125 14.89 9.50 -15.11
N HIS A 126 14.07 8.47 -14.89
CA HIS A 126 14.49 7.08 -14.97
C HIS A 126 14.06 6.53 -16.34
N LEU A 127 15.03 6.02 -17.08
CA LEU A 127 14.89 5.59 -18.47
C LEU A 127 14.95 4.07 -18.52
N PHE A 128 14.08 3.48 -19.35
CA PHE A 128 14.19 2.10 -19.81
C PHE A 128 14.30 2.12 -21.32
N GLU A 129 15.32 1.46 -21.84
CA GLU A 129 15.57 1.34 -23.26
C GLU A 129 15.51 -0.14 -23.63
N LEU A 130 14.75 -0.46 -24.67
CA LEU A 130 14.62 -1.81 -25.20
C LEU A 130 15.42 -1.89 -26.51
N TYR A 131 16.37 -2.81 -26.55
CA TYR A 131 17.20 -3.05 -27.73
C TYR A 131 16.88 -4.41 -28.32
N GLN A 132 16.95 -4.49 -29.65
CA GLN A 132 17.01 -5.76 -30.37
C GLN A 132 18.46 -6.02 -30.72
N GLU A 133 18.98 -7.14 -30.24
CA GLU A 133 20.37 -7.55 -30.40
C GLU A 133 20.61 -8.27 -31.74
N ASP A 134 21.88 -8.46 -32.11
CA ASP A 134 22.28 -9.09 -33.37
C ASP A 134 21.78 -10.54 -33.52
N ASP A 135 21.59 -11.25 -32.41
CA ASP A 135 21.05 -12.61 -32.37
C ASP A 135 19.51 -12.67 -32.47
N GLY A 136 18.86 -11.51 -32.57
CA GLY A 136 17.41 -11.35 -32.63
C GLY A 136 16.72 -11.35 -31.26
N ASN A 137 17.45 -11.56 -30.17
CA ASN A 137 16.92 -11.43 -28.82
C ASN A 137 16.78 -9.95 -28.42
N PHE A 138 16.12 -9.71 -27.28
CA PHE A 138 15.94 -8.37 -26.75
C PHE A 138 16.65 -8.18 -25.41
N SER A 139 17.17 -6.98 -25.20
CA SER A 139 17.77 -6.55 -23.94
C SER A 139 17.11 -5.27 -23.42
N VAL A 140 17.22 -5.05 -22.12
CA VAL A 140 16.76 -3.86 -21.42
C VAL A 140 17.96 -3.20 -20.77
N GLU A 141 18.15 -1.92 -21.05
CA GLU A 141 19.07 -1.05 -20.34
C GLU A 141 18.30 -0.03 -19.52
N MET A 142 18.82 0.30 -18.34
CA MET A 142 18.24 1.32 -17.48
C MET A 142 19.23 2.42 -17.19
N PHE A 143 18.71 3.64 -17.08
CA PHE A 143 19.50 4.80 -16.73
C PHE A 143 18.75 5.73 -15.79
N PHE A 144 19.48 6.51 -15.01
CA PHE A 144 18.92 7.58 -14.21
C PHE A 144 19.64 8.88 -14.50
N ARG A 145 18.90 9.83 -15.07
CA ARG A 145 19.36 11.19 -15.29
C ARG A 145 18.90 12.07 -14.15
N ASN A 146 19.79 12.38 -13.22
CA ASN A 146 19.51 13.25 -12.06
C ASN A 146 20.41 14.50 -12.00
N GLU A 147 21.26 14.70 -13.01
CA GLU A 147 22.14 15.87 -13.13
C GLU A 147 22.02 16.47 -14.53
N SER A 148 21.87 17.80 -14.60
CA SER A 148 21.86 18.50 -15.89
C SER A 148 23.29 18.69 -16.42
N GLY A 149 23.47 18.54 -17.74
CA GLY A 149 24.78 18.66 -18.39
C GLY A 149 25.69 17.43 -18.26
N LYS A 150 25.19 16.34 -17.67
CA LYS A 150 25.85 15.03 -17.65
C LYS A 150 25.01 14.00 -18.39
N GLU A 151 25.69 12.98 -18.89
CA GLU A 151 25.03 11.78 -19.42
C GLU A 151 24.24 11.05 -18.31
N PRO A 152 23.13 10.38 -18.64
CA PRO A 152 22.40 9.55 -17.68
C PRO A 152 23.29 8.48 -17.05
N PHE A 153 23.15 8.28 -15.74
CA PHE A 153 23.92 7.25 -15.02
C PHE A 153 23.35 5.86 -15.33
N PRO A 154 24.19 4.89 -15.75
CA PRO A 154 23.72 3.51 -15.98
C PRO A 154 23.28 2.86 -14.67
N LEU A 155 22.17 2.12 -14.73
CA LEU A 155 21.62 1.35 -13.61
C LEU A 155 21.54 -0.13 -13.96
N THR A 156 22.09 -0.97 -13.09
CA THR A 156 22.08 -2.43 -13.25
C THR A 156 21.24 -3.07 -12.14
N ILE A 157 20.21 -3.85 -12.52
CA ILE A 157 19.45 -4.65 -11.56
C ILE A 157 20.35 -5.70 -10.92
N PRO A 158 20.29 -5.91 -9.59
CA PRO A 158 21.02 -6.99 -8.94
C PRO A 158 20.78 -8.35 -9.59
N GLY A 159 21.87 -9.04 -9.96
CA GLY A 159 21.81 -10.34 -10.63
C GLY A 159 21.67 -10.29 -12.16
N CYS A 160 21.86 -9.12 -12.77
CA CYS A 160 22.01 -8.93 -14.21
C CYS A 160 23.26 -8.10 -14.58
N GLN A 161 23.51 -7.94 -15.87
CA GLN A 161 24.47 -6.96 -16.42
C GLN A 161 23.73 -5.68 -16.83
N GLN A 162 24.47 -4.62 -17.20
CA GLN A 162 23.86 -3.37 -17.70
C GLN A 162 22.97 -3.63 -18.91
N ILE A 163 23.47 -4.42 -19.87
CA ILE A 163 22.70 -4.97 -20.98
C ILE A 163 22.01 -6.23 -20.46
N CYS A 164 20.80 -6.08 -19.93
CA CYS A 164 20.10 -7.19 -19.28
C CYS A 164 19.16 -7.88 -20.28
N PRO A 165 19.31 -9.19 -20.58
CA PRO A 165 18.37 -9.88 -21.45
C PRO A 165 16.93 -9.71 -20.94
N LEU A 166 15.98 -9.37 -21.82
CA LEU A 166 14.61 -9.04 -21.44
C LEU A 166 13.98 -10.14 -20.57
N GLN A 167 14.17 -11.40 -20.95
CA GLN A 167 13.67 -12.54 -20.18
C GLN A 167 14.25 -12.58 -18.76
N ARG A 168 15.55 -12.30 -18.61
CA ARG A 168 16.21 -12.26 -17.30
C ARG A 168 15.74 -11.07 -16.46
N PHE A 169 15.53 -9.91 -17.09
CA PHE A 169 14.94 -8.74 -16.45
C PHE A 169 13.54 -9.07 -15.90
N LEU A 170 12.69 -9.73 -16.70
CA LEU A 170 11.34 -10.12 -16.29
C LEU A 170 11.36 -11.09 -15.10
N GLU A 171 12.27 -12.07 -15.09
CA GLU A 171 12.45 -13.02 -14.00
C GLU A 171 12.92 -12.36 -12.70
N LEU A 172 13.93 -11.50 -12.78
CA LEU A 172 14.50 -10.81 -11.61
C LEU A 172 13.50 -9.84 -10.96
N THR A 173 12.61 -9.27 -11.77
CA THR A 173 11.61 -8.29 -11.31
C THR A 173 10.27 -8.93 -10.93
N ASP A 174 10.06 -10.22 -11.19
CA ASP A 174 8.80 -10.90 -10.92
C ASP A 174 8.38 -10.87 -9.43
N PRO A 175 9.28 -11.10 -8.45
CA PRO A 175 8.90 -11.15 -7.05
C PRO A 175 8.32 -9.83 -6.52
N VAL A 176 8.69 -8.70 -7.12
CA VAL A 176 8.30 -7.35 -6.69
C VAL A 176 7.09 -6.80 -7.44
N VAL A 177 6.50 -7.58 -8.35
CA VAL A 177 5.31 -7.18 -9.13
C VAL A 177 4.05 -7.87 -8.58
N PRO A 178 2.97 -7.10 -8.30
CA PRO A 178 1.73 -7.69 -7.80
C PRO A 178 1.06 -8.58 -8.86
N GLN A 179 0.41 -9.65 -8.41
CA GLN A 179 -0.42 -10.49 -9.27
C GLN A 179 -1.86 -9.98 -9.27
N ASP A 180 -2.39 -9.68 -8.09
CA ASP A 180 -3.67 -9.01 -7.88
C ASP A 180 -3.47 -7.94 -6.80
N TRP A 181 -3.23 -6.71 -7.25
CA TRP A 181 -2.90 -5.61 -6.35
C TRP A 181 -4.05 -5.29 -5.39
N GLU A 182 -5.30 -5.39 -5.84
CA GLU A 182 -6.47 -5.09 -5.00
C GLU A 182 -6.64 -6.14 -3.90
N GLN A 183 -6.43 -7.42 -4.23
CA GLN A 183 -6.44 -8.49 -3.23
C GLN A 183 -5.25 -8.38 -2.27
N GLU A 184 -4.05 -8.09 -2.77
CA GLU A 184 -2.83 -7.95 -1.96
C GLU A 184 -2.87 -6.72 -1.03
N CYS A 185 -3.63 -5.68 -1.39
CA CYS A 185 -3.86 -4.50 -0.53
C CYS A 185 -4.84 -4.75 0.62
N GLN A 186 -5.56 -5.87 0.65
CA GLN A 186 -6.51 -6.14 1.73
C GLN A 186 -5.78 -6.34 3.05
N VAL A 187 -6.11 -5.53 4.05
CA VAL A 187 -5.70 -5.79 5.43
C VAL A 187 -6.55 -6.95 5.93
N ALA A 188 -5.92 -7.95 6.56
CA ALA A 188 -6.67 -9.00 7.24
C ALA A 188 -7.69 -8.32 8.17
N SER A 189 -8.98 -8.42 7.83
CA SER A 189 -10.06 -7.98 8.70
C SER A 189 -9.83 -8.72 10.01
N GLY A 190 -9.52 -7.97 11.07
CA GLY A 190 -9.18 -8.56 12.36
C GLY A 190 -10.19 -9.65 12.69
N ILE A 191 -9.70 -10.76 13.23
CA ILE A 191 -10.47 -11.87 13.79
C ILE A 191 -11.33 -11.31 14.95
N HIS A 192 -12.38 -10.56 14.62
CA HIS A 192 -13.26 -9.88 15.57
C HIS A 192 -14.73 -10.14 15.28
N ASP A 193 -15.06 -10.63 14.08
CA ASP A 193 -16.45 -10.86 13.71
C ASP A 193 -16.91 -12.30 13.94
N THR A 194 -16.04 -13.31 13.92
CA THR A 194 -16.48 -14.70 14.13
C THR A 194 -17.07 -14.91 15.53
N GLY A 195 -16.47 -14.31 16.56
CA GLY A 195 -17.00 -14.37 17.93
C GLY A 195 -18.34 -13.64 18.09
N LEU A 196 -18.48 -12.49 17.44
CA LEU A 196 -19.72 -11.72 17.43
C LEU A 196 -20.84 -12.46 16.70
N PHE A 197 -20.57 -13.02 15.52
CA PHE A 197 -21.54 -13.80 14.75
C PHE A 197 -21.97 -15.08 15.48
N VAL A 198 -21.03 -15.81 16.10
CA VAL A 198 -21.36 -16.99 16.91
C VAL A 198 -22.18 -16.59 18.13
N GLY A 199 -21.81 -15.50 18.83
CA GLY A 199 -22.57 -14.98 19.97
C GLY A 199 -24.01 -14.61 19.60
N LEU A 200 -24.19 -13.85 18.52
CA LEU A 200 -25.51 -13.46 18.01
C LEU A 200 -26.35 -14.69 17.61
N ALA A 201 -25.74 -15.68 16.96
CA ALA A 201 -26.43 -16.90 16.55
C ALA A 201 -26.90 -17.74 17.76
N VAL A 202 -26.06 -17.88 18.80
CA VAL A 202 -26.41 -18.61 20.03
C VAL A 202 -27.50 -17.87 20.81
N CYS A 203 -27.36 -16.56 21.02
CA CYS A 203 -28.37 -15.76 21.71
C CYS A 203 -29.71 -15.79 20.98
N GLY A 204 -29.70 -15.64 19.64
CA GLY A 204 -30.91 -15.73 18.81
C GLY A 204 -31.59 -17.10 18.90
N SER A 205 -30.80 -18.19 18.89
CA SER A 205 -31.32 -19.55 19.02
C SER A 205 -31.95 -19.81 20.39
N ILE A 206 -31.32 -19.34 21.47
CA ILE A 206 -31.86 -19.44 22.83
C ILE A 206 -33.17 -18.65 22.94
N LEU A 207 -33.21 -17.42 22.42
CA LEU A 207 -34.41 -16.59 22.43
C LEU A 207 -35.57 -17.28 21.71
N LEU A 208 -35.30 -17.87 20.53
CA LEU A 208 -36.30 -18.59 19.75
C LEU A 208 -36.86 -19.81 20.52
N LEU A 209 -36.00 -20.59 21.17
CA LEU A 209 -36.42 -21.73 21.99
C LEU A 209 -37.29 -21.30 23.18
N LEU A 210 -36.94 -20.19 23.84
CA LEU A 210 -37.74 -19.63 24.92
C LEU A 210 -39.12 -19.17 24.45
N ILE A 211 -39.20 -18.54 23.27
CA ILE A 211 -40.47 -18.13 22.66
C ILE A 211 -41.33 -19.36 22.34
N ILE A 212 -40.75 -20.41 21.74
CA ILE A 212 -41.46 -21.65 21.42
C ILE A 212 -41.98 -22.33 22.69
N LEU A 213 -41.16 -22.41 23.74
CA LEU A 213 -41.56 -22.95 25.04
C LEU A 213 -42.72 -22.15 25.64
N LEU A 214 -42.61 -20.82 25.66
CA LEU A 214 -43.64 -19.95 26.21
C LEU A 214 -44.96 -20.08 25.43
N LEU A 215 -44.91 -20.10 24.10
CA LEU A 215 -46.08 -20.37 23.27
C LEU A 215 -46.67 -21.75 23.56
N SER A 216 -45.85 -22.80 23.69
CA SER A 216 -46.33 -24.15 23.99
C SER A 216 -47.03 -24.24 25.35
N VAL A 217 -46.53 -23.51 26.37
CA VAL A 217 -47.16 -23.42 27.69
C VAL A 217 -48.49 -22.65 27.60
N LEU A 218 -48.52 -21.52 26.90
CA LEU A 218 -49.76 -20.75 26.69
C LEU A 218 -50.82 -21.56 25.94
N PHE A 219 -50.43 -22.29 24.88
CA PHE A 219 -51.32 -23.20 24.17
C PHE A 219 -51.82 -24.33 25.08
N ARG A 220 -50.96 -24.92 25.92
CA ARG A 220 -51.38 -25.94 26.89
C ARG A 220 -52.40 -25.38 27.90
N ILE A 221 -52.17 -24.19 28.45
CA ILE A 221 -53.08 -23.52 29.38
C ILE A 221 -54.42 -23.22 28.71
N GLN A 222 -54.42 -22.70 27.47
CA GLN A 222 -55.66 -22.45 26.71
C GLN A 222 -56.38 -23.74 26.31
N SER A 223 -55.65 -24.84 26.08
CA SER A 223 -56.22 -26.14 25.74
C SER A 223 -56.75 -26.94 26.93
N GLN A 224 -56.53 -26.48 28.17
CA GLN A 224 -57.17 -27.10 29.33
C GLN A 224 -58.68 -26.82 29.28
N PRO A 225 -59.54 -27.84 29.12
CA PRO A 225 -60.98 -27.64 29.21
C PRO A 225 -61.34 -27.18 30.63
N PRO A 226 -62.41 -26.38 30.83
CA PRO A 226 -62.85 -25.97 32.17
C PRO A 226 -63.18 -27.22 32.99
N GLY A 227 -62.22 -27.65 33.81
CA GLY A 227 -62.29 -28.89 34.60
C GLY A 227 -63.11 -28.70 35.86
N TYR A 228 -64.30 -29.32 35.87
CA TYR A 228 -65.19 -29.66 36.99
C TYR A 228 -64.88 -29.03 38.37
N ARG A 229 -65.68 -28.02 38.75
CA ARG A 229 -65.94 -27.71 40.16
C ARG A 229 -66.59 -28.93 40.80
N HIS A 230 -65.87 -29.61 41.68
CA HIS A 230 -66.44 -30.61 42.56
C HIS A 230 -67.38 -29.91 43.54
N VAL A 231 -68.70 -30.08 43.35
CA VAL A 231 -69.68 -29.87 44.41
C VAL A 231 -69.86 -31.23 45.08
N SER A 232 -69.55 -31.30 46.37
CA SER A 232 -70.05 -32.38 47.22
C SER A 232 -70.73 -31.76 48.43
N ASN A 233 -72.02 -32.07 48.50
CA ASN A 233 -72.90 -31.94 49.65
C ASN A 233 -72.31 -32.62 50.88
N GLU A 234 -72.54 -31.99 52.03
CA GLU A 234 -73.01 -32.54 53.31
C GLU A 234 -72.82 -31.37 54.31
N GLY A 235 -73.84 -30.70 54.85
CA GLY A 235 -75.16 -31.19 55.23
C GLY A 235 -75.11 -31.60 56.70
N GLU A 236 -75.58 -30.69 57.57
CA GLU A 236 -76.17 -30.93 58.90
C GLU A 236 -75.23 -31.57 59.97
N GLU A 237 -75.14 -31.12 61.22
CA GLU A 237 -76.19 -30.79 62.19
C GLU A 237 -75.50 -30.26 63.48
N GLN A 238 -75.94 -29.14 64.07
CA GLN A 238 -75.95 -28.88 65.54
C GLN A 238 -76.49 -27.47 65.88
N ALA A 239 -77.66 -27.47 66.55
CA ALA A 239 -78.23 -26.54 67.54
C ALA A 239 -78.28 -25.02 67.27
#